data_AF-A0A850MG65-F1
#
_entry.id   AF-A0A850MG65-F1
#
_cell.length_a   1.000
_cell.length_b   1.000
_cell.length_c   1.000
_cell.angle_alpha   90.00
_cell.angle_beta   90.00
_cell.angle_gamma   90.00
#
_symmetry.space_group_name_H-M   'P 1'
#
loop_
_entity.id
_entity.type
_entity.pdbx_description
1 polymer ?
#
loop_
_entity_poly.entity_id
_entity_poly.type
_entity_poly.pdbx_seq_one_letter_code
_entity_poly.pdbx_strand_id
1 'polypeptide(L)'
;MQSKNAKRRNIVIRIIKIDEFLRFFNMVKEFSVNKFKKLYQKGKELVKFFSDTKKILILSRFTLVDTLSFSEIQRELDVSSSQLSYDLKKMTDLGFLEKIHREERENKRFSFYKITLLGRKVIEQIFFFPKG
;
A
#
# COMPACT_ATOMS: atom_id res chain seq x y z
N MET A 1 52.04 -7.75 40.68
CA MET A 1 51.88 -7.19 39.31
C MET A 1 50.61 -7.64 38.55
N GLN A 2 49.77 -8.58 39.05
CA GLN A 2 48.61 -9.10 38.31
C GLN A 2 47.39 -8.15 38.20
N SER A 3 47.27 -7.15 39.09
CA SER A 3 46.11 -6.23 39.19
C SER A 3 45.90 -5.29 37.97
N LYS A 4 46.98 -4.84 37.31
CA LYS A 4 46.88 -3.90 36.17
C LYS A 4 46.29 -4.55 34.90
N ASN A 5 46.54 -5.84 34.67
CA ASN A 5 46.03 -6.55 33.49
C ASN A 5 44.54 -6.89 33.59
N ALA A 6 44.05 -7.25 34.79
CA ALA A 6 42.63 -7.47 35.02
C ALA A 6 41.81 -6.18 34.82
N LYS A 7 42.34 -5.04 35.28
CA LYS A 7 41.70 -3.72 35.11
C LYS A 7 41.63 -3.30 33.64
N ARG A 8 42.69 -3.53 32.85
CA ARG A 8 42.71 -3.29 31.40
C ARG A 8 41.72 -4.18 30.64
N ARG A 9 41.66 -5.48 30.96
CA ARG A 9 40.69 -6.41 30.33
C ARG A 9 39.24 -5.99 30.61
N ASN A 10 38.93 -5.55 31.83
CA ASN A 10 37.58 -5.08 32.19
C ASN A 10 37.17 -3.80 31.44
N ILE A 11 38.11 -2.89 31.19
CA ILE A 11 37.85 -1.67 30.40
C ILE A 11 37.58 -2.02 28.93
N VAL A 12 38.38 -2.90 28.34
CA VAL A 12 38.21 -3.34 26.94
C VAL A 12 36.86 -4.04 26.73
N ILE A 13 36.46 -4.92 27.66
CA ILE A 13 35.15 -5.60 27.60
C ILE A 13 33.99 -4.59 27.71
N ARG A 14 34.12 -3.55 28.54
CA ARG A 14 33.11 -2.49 28.65
C ARG A 14 32.99 -1.67 27.37
N ILE A 15 34.11 -1.33 26.73
CA ILE A 15 34.11 -0.57 25.46
C ILE A 15 33.44 -1.38 24.34
N ILE A 16 33.77 -2.67 24.20
CA ILE A 16 33.16 -3.55 23.20
C ILE A 16 31.64 -3.64 23.37
N LYS A 17 31.16 -3.76 24.62
CA LYS A 17 29.71 -3.80 24.91
C LYS A 17 28.99 -2.49 24.60
N ILE A 18 29.66 -1.34 24.75
CA ILE A 18 29.08 -0.02 24.42
C ILE A 18 28.96 0.14 22.89
N ASP A 19 29.97 -0.30 22.14
CA ASP A 19 29.94 -0.27 20.68
C ASP A 19 28.84 -1.16 20.08
N GLU A 20 28.65 -2.37 20.63
CA GLU A 20 27.54 -3.26 20.23
C GLU A 20 26.18 -2.64 20.53
N PHE A 21 26.02 -2.01 21.69
CA PHE A 21 24.79 -1.32 22.08
C PHE A 21 24.49 -0.12 21.16
N LEU A 22 25.50 0.68 20.81
CA LEU A 22 25.36 1.81 19.88
C LEU A 22 24.96 1.34 18.47
N ARG A 23 25.55 0.24 17.98
CA ARG A 23 25.16 -0.37 16.69
C ARG A 23 23.71 -0.85 16.70
N PHE A 24 23.30 -1.53 17.76
CA PHE A 24 21.90 -1.97 17.92
C PHE A 24 20.95 -0.77 17.96
N PHE A 25 21.28 0.27 18.72
CA PHE A 25 20.44 1.47 18.82
C PHE A 25 20.32 2.20 17.48
N ASN A 26 21.41 2.35 16.74
CA ASN A 26 21.40 2.94 15.40
C ASN A 26 20.59 2.09 14.41
N MET A 27 20.71 0.76 14.46
CA MET A 27 19.90 -0.15 13.64
C MET A 27 18.40 0.01 13.92
N VAL A 28 17.99 0.07 15.20
CA VAL A 28 16.59 0.29 15.59
C VAL A 28 16.09 1.67 15.13
N LYS A 29 16.94 2.69 15.23
CA LYS A 29 16.62 4.05 14.80
C LYS A 29 16.46 4.14 13.28
N GLU A 30 17.37 3.56 12.51
CA GLU A 30 17.28 3.47 11.05
C GLU A 30 16.06 2.67 10.59
N PHE A 31 15.75 1.56 11.26
CA PHE A 31 14.56 0.77 10.98
C PHE A 31 13.27 1.58 11.21
N SER A 32 13.20 2.32 12.31
CA SER A 32 12.06 3.19 12.64
C SER A 32 11.90 4.33 11.62
N VAL A 33 13.00 5.02 11.28
CA VAL A 33 13.00 6.11 10.29
C VAL A 33 12.60 5.60 8.90
N ASN A 34 13.10 4.42 8.49
CA ASN A 34 12.73 3.81 7.22
C ASN A 34 11.26 3.40 7.18
N LYS A 35 10.72 2.85 8.27
CA LYS A 35 9.29 2.51 8.38
C LYS A 35 8.42 3.75 8.28
N PHE A 36 8.77 4.83 8.98
CA PHE A 36 8.03 6.10 8.91
C PHE A 36 8.07 6.71 7.51
N LYS A 37 9.27 6.77 6.89
CA LYS A 37 9.43 7.28 5.52
C LYS A 37 8.57 6.50 4.51
N LYS A 38 8.53 5.18 4.62
CA LYS A 38 7.67 4.32 3.77
C LYS A 38 6.18 4.62 3.98
N LEU A 39 5.74 4.75 5.24
CA LEU A 39 4.35 5.10 5.56
C LEU A 39 3.97 6.48 5.01
N TYR A 40 4.84 7.47 5.18
CA TYR A 40 4.64 8.82 4.68
C TYR A 40 4.52 8.86 3.15
N GLN A 41 5.37 8.10 2.43
CA GLN A 41 5.26 8.02 0.97
C GLN A 41 3.97 7.33 0.53
N LYS A 42 3.56 6.23 1.17
CA LYS A 42 2.26 5.61 0.91
C LYS A 42 1.10 6.59 1.17
N GLY A 43 1.18 7.39 2.23
CA GLY A 43 0.21 8.44 2.52
C GLY A 43 0.11 9.47 1.39
N LYS A 44 1.25 9.93 0.85
CA LYS A 44 1.28 10.83 -0.30
C LYS A 44 0.64 10.23 -1.55
N GLU A 45 0.91 8.95 -1.82
CA GLU A 45 0.31 8.24 -2.95
C GLU A 45 -1.21 8.13 -2.82
N LEU A 46 -1.72 7.88 -1.61
CA LEU A 46 -3.15 7.88 -1.31
C LEU A 46 -3.79 9.26 -1.52
N VAL A 47 -3.17 10.33 -1.00
CA VAL A 47 -3.69 11.70 -1.20
C VAL A 47 -3.72 12.04 -2.70
N LYS A 48 -2.64 11.76 -3.44
CA LYS A 48 -2.60 11.97 -4.89
C LYS A 48 -3.65 11.13 -5.62
N PHE A 49 -3.91 9.92 -5.15
CA PHE A 49 -4.94 9.04 -5.70
C PHE A 49 -6.34 9.64 -5.53
N PHE A 50 -6.70 10.07 -4.31
CA PHE A 50 -8.02 10.66 -4.04
C PHE A 50 -8.19 12.09 -4.55
N SER A 51 -7.12 12.74 -5.02
CA SER A 51 -7.21 14.04 -5.69
C SER A 51 -7.77 13.95 -7.11
N ASP A 52 -7.89 12.74 -7.66
CA ASP A 52 -8.38 12.49 -9.01
C ASP A 52 -9.83 12.00 -8.98
N THR A 53 -10.75 12.88 -9.38
CA THR A 53 -12.19 12.62 -9.41
C THR A 53 -12.54 11.36 -10.20
N LYS A 54 -11.80 11.04 -11.29
CA LYS A 54 -12.09 9.83 -12.08
C LYS A 54 -11.83 8.55 -11.30
N LYS A 55 -10.80 8.55 -10.45
CA LYS A 55 -10.48 7.40 -9.58
C LYS A 55 -11.54 7.19 -8.50
N ILE A 56 -12.07 8.28 -7.96
CA ILE A 56 -13.19 8.25 -7.03
C ILE A 56 -14.44 7.69 -7.72
N LEU A 57 -14.72 8.12 -8.95
CA LEU A 57 -15.83 7.59 -9.74
C LEU A 57 -15.68 6.10 -10.05
N ILE A 58 -14.48 5.61 -10.41
CA ILE A 58 -14.24 4.16 -10.57
C ILE A 58 -14.61 3.42 -9.29
N LEU A 59 -14.12 3.87 -8.14
CA LEU A 59 -14.39 3.22 -6.86
C LEU A 59 -15.87 3.28 -6.48
N SER A 60 -16.58 4.37 -6.79
CA SER A 60 -18.00 4.51 -6.47
C SER A 60 -18.86 3.46 -7.20
N ARG A 61 -18.47 3.03 -8.40
CA ARG A 61 -19.21 1.96 -9.13
C ARG A 61 -19.22 0.65 -8.37
N PHE A 62 -18.16 0.38 -7.60
CA PHE A 62 -18.07 -0.80 -6.74
C PHE A 62 -18.98 -0.74 -5.48
N THR A 63 -19.70 0.37 -5.26
CA THR A 63 -20.77 0.41 -4.24
C THR A 63 -22.03 -0.34 -4.70
N LEU A 64 -22.26 -0.44 -6.01
CA LEU A 64 -23.45 -1.04 -6.59
C LEU A 64 -23.18 -2.48 -7.06
N VAL A 65 -21.97 -2.75 -7.54
CA VAL A 65 -21.58 -4.05 -8.11
C VAL A 65 -20.20 -4.44 -7.61
N ASP A 66 -20.07 -5.66 -7.08
CA ASP A 66 -18.81 -6.13 -6.47
C ASP A 66 -17.69 -6.40 -7.47
N THR A 67 -18.02 -6.57 -8.75
CA THR A 67 -17.09 -6.95 -9.81
C THR A 67 -17.47 -6.29 -11.12
N LEU A 68 -16.49 -5.71 -11.81
CA LEU A 68 -16.67 -5.05 -13.10
C LEU A 68 -15.56 -5.45 -14.08
N SER A 69 -15.90 -5.60 -15.35
CA SER A 69 -14.94 -5.79 -16.44
C SER A 69 -14.28 -4.47 -16.83
N PHE A 70 -13.12 -4.55 -17.47
CA PHE A 70 -12.45 -3.38 -18.04
C PHE A 70 -13.37 -2.57 -18.98
N SER A 71 -14.11 -3.26 -19.86
CA SER A 71 -14.98 -2.63 -20.84
C SER A 71 -16.19 -1.94 -20.24
N GLU A 72 -16.75 -2.48 -19.15
CA GLU A 72 -17.83 -1.82 -18.40
C GLU A 72 -17.34 -0.51 -17.79
N ILE A 73 -16.20 -0.55 -17.10
CA ILE A 73 -15.61 0.64 -16.46
C ILE A 73 -15.24 1.69 -17.52
N GLN A 74 -14.68 1.28 -18.66
CA GLN A 74 -14.29 2.19 -19.73
C GLN A 74 -15.50 2.91 -20.33
N ARG A 75 -16.58 2.18 -20.58
CA ARG A 75 -17.79 2.72 -21.21
C ARG A 75 -18.47 3.77 -20.33
N GLU A 76 -18.46 3.58 -19.02
CA GLU A 76 -19.13 4.49 -18.09
C GLU A 76 -18.38 5.80 -17.86
N LEU A 77 -17.06 5.78 -17.94
CA LEU A 77 -16.22 6.91 -17.52
C LEU A 77 -15.64 7.74 -18.66
N ASP A 78 -15.88 7.33 -19.91
CA ASP A 78 -15.37 7.98 -21.12
C ASP A 78 -13.87 8.31 -21.02
N VAL A 79 -13.07 7.28 -20.71
CA VAL A 79 -11.61 7.38 -20.58
C VAL A 79 -10.90 6.53 -21.62
N SER A 80 -9.70 6.98 -22.00
CA SER A 80 -8.85 6.18 -22.89
C SER A 80 -8.44 4.88 -22.21
N SER A 81 -8.30 3.82 -23.02
CA SER A 81 -7.89 2.49 -22.53
C SER A 81 -6.54 2.55 -21.78
N SER A 82 -5.60 3.36 -22.26
CA SER A 82 -4.29 3.55 -21.61
C SER A 82 -4.42 4.19 -20.23
N GLN A 83 -5.25 5.22 -20.10
CA GLN A 83 -5.48 5.89 -18.82
C GLN A 83 -6.17 4.96 -17.82
N LEU A 84 -7.22 4.26 -18.27
CA LEU A 84 -7.94 3.31 -17.43
C LEU A 84 -7.03 2.16 -16.97
N SER A 85 -6.21 1.62 -17.86
CA SER A 85 -5.24 0.58 -17.53
C SER A 85 -4.25 1.04 -16.45
N TYR A 86 -3.76 2.28 -16.57
CA TYR A 86 -2.90 2.89 -15.56
C TYR A 86 -3.60 3.02 -14.21
N ASP A 87 -4.83 3.53 -14.20
CA ASP A 87 -5.59 3.77 -12.97
C ASP A 87 -5.97 2.47 -12.26
N LEU A 88 -6.46 1.47 -13.00
CA LEU A 88 -6.81 0.16 -12.45
C LEU A 88 -5.59 -0.61 -11.94
N LYS A 89 -4.45 -0.50 -12.62
CA LYS A 89 -3.18 -1.04 -12.11
C LYS A 89 -2.84 -0.39 -10.77
N LYS A 90 -2.90 0.94 -10.69
CA LYS A 90 -2.59 1.67 -9.47
C LYS A 90 -3.55 1.35 -8.31
N MET A 91 -4.84 1.17 -8.61
CA MET A 91 -5.82 0.71 -7.62
C MET A 91 -5.52 -0.69 -7.10
N THR A 92 -5.03 -1.57 -7.97
CA THR A 92 -4.61 -2.92 -7.60
C THR A 92 -3.34 -2.88 -6.75
N ASP A 93 -2.35 -2.07 -7.12
CA ASP A 93 -1.10 -1.89 -6.37
C ASP A 93 -1.33 -1.28 -4.97
N LEU A 94 -2.34 -0.40 -4.84
CA LEU A 94 -2.79 0.16 -3.55
C LEU A 94 -3.68 -0.80 -2.76
N GLY A 95 -4.06 -1.95 -3.33
CA GLY A 95 -4.85 -2.98 -2.68
C GLY A 95 -6.35 -2.67 -2.60
N PHE A 96 -6.86 -1.70 -3.36
CA PHE A 96 -8.29 -1.39 -3.41
C PHE A 96 -9.07 -2.37 -4.28
N LEU A 97 -8.44 -2.82 -5.36
CA LEU A 97 -9.01 -3.77 -6.31
C LEU A 97 -8.14 -5.02 -6.38
N GLU A 98 -8.77 -6.12 -6.72
CA GLU A 98 -8.14 -7.37 -7.10
C GLU A 98 -8.45 -7.64 -8.57
N LYS A 99 -7.41 -7.86 -9.37
CA LYS A 99 -7.58 -8.25 -10.78
C LYS A 99 -7.82 -9.76 -10.86
N ILE A 100 -8.90 -10.15 -11.49
CA ILE A 100 -9.30 -11.53 -11.72
C ILE A 100 -9.47 -11.79 -13.22
N HIS A 101 -9.07 -12.97 -13.67
CA HIS A 101 -9.29 -13.41 -15.05
C HIS A 101 -10.48 -14.37 -15.06
N ARG A 102 -11.48 -14.07 -15.89
CA ARG A 102 -12.60 -14.99 -16.15
C ARG A 102 -12.66 -15.30 -17.63
N GLU A 103 -12.93 -16.55 -17.95
CA GLU A 103 -13.30 -16.96 -19.29
C GLU A 103 -14.80 -16.75 -19.44
N GLU A 104 -15.19 -15.93 -20.41
CA GLU A 104 -16.57 -15.80 -20.83
C GLU A 104 -16.76 -16.43 -22.21
N ARG A 105 -18.00 -16.44 -22.71
CA ARG A 105 -18.43 -17.08 -23.97
C ARG A 105 -17.36 -16.93 -25.07
N GLU A 106 -17.14 -18.01 -25.82
CA GLU A 106 -16.13 -18.11 -26.90
C GLU A 106 -14.66 -18.29 -26.45
N ASN A 107 -14.39 -18.80 -25.24
CA ASN A 107 -13.03 -19.03 -24.70
C ASN A 107 -12.15 -17.76 -24.65
N LYS A 108 -12.77 -16.57 -24.64
CA LYS A 108 -12.06 -15.31 -24.52
C LYS A 108 -11.84 -15.01 -23.04
N ARG A 109 -10.58 -14.78 -22.66
CA ARG A 109 -10.19 -14.36 -21.31
C ARG A 109 -10.39 -12.86 -21.16
N PHE A 110 -11.30 -12.46 -20.28
CA PHE A 110 -11.52 -11.07 -19.94
C PHE A 110 -10.91 -10.73 -18.58
N SER A 111 -10.44 -9.49 -18.45
CA SER A 111 -9.96 -8.96 -17.18
C SER A 111 -11.12 -8.32 -16.43
N PHE A 112 -11.37 -8.85 -15.24
CA PHE A 112 -12.33 -8.35 -14.28
C PHE A 112 -11.59 -7.77 -13.06
N TYR A 113 -12.26 -6.87 -12.36
CA TYR A 113 -11.77 -6.21 -11.17
C TYR A 113 -12.79 -6.38 -10.08
N LYS A 114 -12.36 -6.83 -8.91
CA LYS A 114 -13.20 -7.04 -7.73
C LYS A 114 -12.77 -6.09 -6.62
N ILE A 115 -13.72 -5.49 -5.92
CA ILE A 115 -13.42 -4.66 -4.76
C ILE A 115 -12.88 -5.52 -3.60
N THR A 116 -11.77 -5.10 -3.00
CA THR A 116 -11.22 -5.77 -1.81
C THR A 116 -11.91 -5.28 -0.53
N LEU A 117 -11.67 -5.95 0.59
CA LEU A 117 -12.13 -5.47 1.90
C LEU A 117 -11.59 -4.06 2.23
N LEU A 118 -10.33 -3.78 1.86
CA LEU A 118 -9.74 -2.46 2.04
C LEU A 118 -10.43 -1.42 1.16
N GLY A 119 -10.65 -1.75 -0.12
CA GLY A 119 -11.37 -0.88 -1.06
C GLY A 119 -12.77 -0.51 -0.55
N ARG A 120 -13.52 -1.48 -0.01
CA ARG A 120 -14.83 -1.21 0.60
C ARG A 120 -14.74 -0.26 1.79
N LYS A 121 -13.84 -0.50 2.74
CA LYS A 121 -13.65 0.40 3.89
C LYS A 121 -13.32 1.82 3.45
N VAL A 122 -12.48 1.97 2.43
CA VAL A 122 -12.15 3.29 1.86
C VAL A 122 -13.38 3.97 1.28
N ILE A 123 -14.16 3.25 0.46
CA ILE A 123 -15.40 3.76 -0.12
C ILE A 123 -16.38 4.20 0.98
N GLU A 124 -16.56 3.41 2.03
CA GLU A 124 -17.42 3.76 3.18
C GLU A 124 -16.99 5.06 3.85
N GLN A 125 -15.68 5.32 3.97
CA GLN A 125 -15.17 6.57 4.54
C GLN A 125 -15.35 7.77 3.60
N ILE A 126 -15.29 7.57 2.29
CA ILE A 126 -15.41 8.65 1.30
C ILE A 126 -16.87 9.04 1.07
N PHE A 127 -17.75 8.04 0.90
CA PHE A 127 -19.11 8.23 0.44
C PHE A 127 -20.14 8.25 1.57
N PHE A 128 -19.69 8.24 2.83
CA PHE A 128 -20.47 8.27 4.07
C PHE A 128 -21.98 8.35 3.85
N PHE A 129 -22.61 7.20 3.61
CA PHE A 129 -24.07 7.13 3.60
C PHE A 129 -24.50 7.09 5.06
N PRO A 130 -25.17 8.14 5.60
CA PRO A 130 -25.85 7.96 6.87
C PRO A 130 -26.82 6.80 6.68
N LYS A 131 -26.64 5.74 7.49
CA LYS A 131 -27.65 4.68 7.59
C LYS A 131 -28.90 5.36 8.12
N GLY A 132 -29.87 5.59 7.23
CA GLY A 132 -31.24 5.94 7.60
C GLY A 132 -31.90 4.79 8.32
#